data_AF-A0A812NFV5-F1
#
_entry.id   AF-A0A812NFV5-F1
#
_cell.length_a   1.000
_cell.length_b   1.000
_cell.length_c   1.000
_cell.angle_alpha   90.00
_cell.angle_beta   90.00
_cell.angle_gamma   90.00
#
_symmetry.space_group_name_H-M   'P 1'
#
loop_
_entity.id
_entity.type
_entity.pdbx_description
1 polymer ?
#
loop_
_entity_poly.entity_id
_entity_poly.type
_entity_poly.pdbx_seq_one_letter_code
_entity_poly.pdbx_strand_id
1 'polypeptide(L)'
;MPNHLREVVESCDAVLILGAQMGEIASCRRQWPARRMKVVHVDADPTVLGANFLPDVPVLGSVDMVLRLMLAELQQQGIQPNMRKTADGSLHDHTLRAELKAAHE
;
A
#
# COMPACT_ATOMS: atom_id res chain seq x y z
N MET A 1 -11.27 -1.30 11.94
CA MET A 1 -11.02 -2.29 10.86
C MET A 1 -11.94 -3.50 11.03
N PRO A 2 -12.52 -4.05 9.94
CA PRO A 2 -13.14 -5.38 9.97
C PRO A 2 -12.13 -6.44 10.42
N ASN A 3 -12.55 -7.44 11.20
CA ASN A 3 -11.65 -8.42 11.82
C ASN A 3 -10.77 -9.18 10.80
N HIS A 4 -11.29 -9.48 9.62
CA HIS A 4 -10.54 -10.18 8.57
C HIS A 4 -9.36 -9.38 8.02
N LEU A 5 -9.51 -8.06 7.84
CA LEU A 5 -8.44 -7.21 7.32
C LEU A 5 -7.28 -7.10 8.33
N ARG A 6 -7.62 -7.13 9.61
CA ARG A 6 -6.65 -7.12 10.70
C ARG A 6 -5.81 -8.39 10.70
N GLU A 7 -6.44 -9.56 10.61
CA GLU A 7 -5.73 -10.85 10.57
C GLU A 7 -4.74 -10.90 9.40
N VAL A 8 -5.18 -10.45 8.21
CA VAL A 8 -4.32 -10.36 7.03
C VAL A 8 -3.12 -9.49 7.31
N VAL A 9 -3.31 -8.26 7.79
CA VAL A 9 -2.17 -7.34 7.95
C VAL A 9 -1.30 -7.68 9.17
N GLU A 10 -1.84 -8.29 10.23
CA GLU A 10 -1.02 -8.84 11.31
C GLU A 10 -0.15 -10.01 10.83
N SER A 11 -0.58 -10.77 9.82
CA SER A 11 0.22 -11.84 9.21
C SER A 11 1.34 -11.34 8.30
N CYS A 12 1.31 -10.06 7.91
CA CYS A 12 2.35 -9.46 7.08
C CYS A 12 3.63 -9.15 7.88
N ASP A 13 4.77 -9.34 7.21
CA ASP A 13 6.09 -8.89 7.65
C ASP A 13 6.42 -7.48 7.13
N ALA A 14 5.76 -7.02 6.06
CA ALA A 14 5.86 -5.67 5.53
C ALA A 14 4.50 -5.14 5.05
N VAL A 15 4.29 -3.82 5.17
CA VAL A 15 3.10 -3.10 4.72
C VAL A 15 3.52 -1.84 3.98
N LEU A 16 2.96 -1.66 2.78
CA LEU A 16 3.09 -0.45 1.98
C LEU A 16 1.77 0.32 2.04
N ILE A 17 1.81 1.53 2.62
CA ILE A 17 0.68 2.44 2.72
C ILE A 17 0.87 3.55 1.69
N LEU A 18 -0.14 3.78 0.85
CA LEU A 18 -0.09 4.75 -0.24
C LEU A 18 -1.24 5.75 -0.12
N GLY A 19 -0.93 7.04 0.08
CA GLY A 19 -1.89 8.16 0.00
C GLY A 19 -3.08 8.04 0.95
N ALA A 20 -2.85 7.50 2.14
CA ALA A 20 -3.91 7.21 3.09
C ALA A 20 -3.57 7.73 4.48
N GLN A 21 -4.55 8.35 5.13
CA GLN A 21 -4.46 8.80 6.51
C GLN A 21 -4.99 7.71 7.45
N MET A 22 -4.18 7.29 8.42
CA MET A 22 -4.53 6.15 9.28
C MET A 22 -5.49 6.49 10.44
N GLY A 23 -6.13 7.68 10.44
CA GLY A 23 -6.96 8.14 11.56
C GLY A 23 -8.15 7.23 11.88
N GLU A 24 -8.86 6.74 10.85
CA GLU A 24 -10.01 5.84 11.00
C GLU A 24 -9.60 4.38 11.26
N ILE A 25 -8.40 4.00 10.82
CA ILE A 25 -7.89 2.62 10.83
C ILE A 25 -7.16 2.32 12.15
N ALA A 26 -6.45 3.31 12.69
CA ALA A 26 -5.68 3.25 13.94
C ALA A 26 -6.53 3.55 15.19
N SER A 27 -7.76 4.07 15.04
CA SER A 27 -8.63 4.46 16.15
C SER A 27 -8.95 3.32 17.13
N CYS A 28 -8.84 2.05 16.70
CA CYS A 28 -9.14 0.90 17.56
C CYS A 28 -7.99 0.47 18.50
N ARG A 29 -6.75 0.94 18.31
CA ARG A 29 -5.63 0.77 19.27
C ARG A 29 -4.39 1.52 18.77
N ARG A 30 -3.74 2.30 19.64
CA ARG A 30 -2.40 2.91 19.45
C ARG A 30 -1.23 1.90 19.26
N GLN A 31 -1.52 0.63 18.99
CA GLN A 31 -0.54 -0.45 18.85
C GLN A 31 -0.43 -0.97 17.41
N TRP A 32 -1.06 -0.28 16.47
CA TRP A 32 -0.89 -0.50 15.05
C TRP A 32 0.12 0.53 14.50
N PRO A 33 1.10 0.14 13.68
CA PRO A 33 1.46 -1.22 13.22
C PRO A 33 2.07 -2.11 14.33
N ALA A 34 1.91 -3.43 14.20
CA ALA A 34 2.58 -4.41 15.08
C ALA A 34 4.11 -4.30 14.96
N ARG A 35 4.83 -4.37 16.09
CA ARG A 35 6.30 -4.19 16.17
C ARG A 35 7.14 -5.06 15.22
N ARG A 36 6.58 -6.17 14.71
CA ARG A 36 7.28 -7.08 13.79
C ARG A 36 7.19 -6.69 12.32
N MET A 37 6.24 -5.83 11.93
CA MET A 37 6.05 -5.48 10.53
C MET A 37 6.90 -4.26 10.16
N LYS A 38 7.44 -4.26 8.94
CA LYS A 38 8.07 -3.09 8.33
C LYS A 38 7.04 -2.23 7.63
N VAL A 39 7.01 -0.93 7.93
CA VAL A 39 6.04 -0.02 7.33
C VAL A 39 6.71 1.03 6.46
N VAL A 40 6.32 1.02 5.19
CA VAL A 40 6.60 2.09 4.23
C VAL A 40 5.33 2.90 4.05
N HIS A 41 5.39 4.21 4.28
CA HIS A 41 4.23 5.10 4.11
C HIS A 41 4.58 6.20 3.13
N VAL A 42 3.91 6.19 1.98
CA VAL A 42 3.98 7.22 0.94
C VAL A 42 2.80 8.15 1.09
N ASP A 43 3.06 9.45 1.28
CA ASP A 43 2.01 10.46 1.27
C ASP A 43 2.53 11.77 0.68
N ALA A 44 1.64 12.54 0.05
CA ALA A 44 1.98 13.85 -0.48
C ALA A 44 1.88 14.94 0.59
N ASP A 45 1.13 14.69 1.67
CA ASP A 45 0.96 15.61 2.79
C ASP A 45 1.98 15.30 3.91
N PRO A 46 2.93 16.20 4.20
CA PRO A 46 3.90 16.00 5.26
C PRO A 46 3.27 15.92 6.66
N THR A 47 2.04 16.42 6.85
CA THR A 47 1.33 16.37 8.13
C THR A 47 0.77 14.97 8.43
N VAL A 48 0.64 14.10 7.43
CA VAL A 48 0.14 12.73 7.60
C VAL A 48 1.24 11.79 8.11
N LEU A 49 2.46 11.96 7.60
CA LEU A 49 3.61 11.12 7.95
C LEU A 49 4.00 11.35 9.42
N GLY A 50 3.90 10.31 10.25
CA GLY A 50 4.24 10.42 11.68
C GLY A 50 3.08 10.84 12.59
N ALA A 51 1.92 11.20 12.05
CA ALA A 51 0.79 11.69 12.87
C ALA A 51 0.19 10.62 13.79
N ASN A 52 0.03 9.40 13.28
CA ASN A 52 -0.60 8.29 14.01
C ASN A 52 0.41 7.23 14.45
N PHE A 53 1.49 7.07 13.71
CA PHE A 53 2.62 6.18 13.99
C PHE A 53 3.82 6.64 13.17
N LEU A 54 5.03 6.27 13.59
CA LEU A 54 6.25 6.53 12.83
C LEU A 54 6.51 5.35 11.88
N PRO A 55 6.41 5.51 10.54
CA PRO A 55 6.79 4.45 9.60
C PRO A 55 8.30 4.21 9.66
N ASP A 56 8.73 2.98 9.34
CA ASP A 56 10.16 2.67 9.16
C ASP A 56 10.75 3.47 7.98
N VAL A 57 9.96 3.66 6.92
CA VAL A 57 10.35 4.41 5.72
C VAL A 57 9.23 5.38 5.34
N PRO A 58 9.28 6.65 5.81
CA PRO A 58 8.40 7.70 5.32
C PRO A 58 8.86 8.20 3.94
N VAL A 59 7.94 8.31 2.99
CA VAL A 59 8.21 8.85 1.65
C VAL A 59 7.27 10.02 1.40
N LEU A 60 7.84 11.23 1.29
CA LEU A 60 7.09 12.41 0.91
C LEU A 60 7.03 12.52 -0.61
N GLY A 61 5.84 12.41 -1.19
CA GLY A 61 5.64 12.53 -2.64
C GLY A 61 4.28 12.01 -3.08
N SER A 62 3.89 12.38 -4.30
CA SER A 62 2.67 11.85 -4.90
C SER A 62 2.83 10.36 -5.22
N VAL A 63 1.78 9.59 -4.93
CA VAL A 63 1.79 8.13 -5.10
C VAL A 63 2.09 7.73 -6.55
N ASP A 64 1.60 8.49 -7.53
CA ASP A 64 1.84 8.21 -8.95
C ASP A 64 3.33 8.29 -9.31
N MET A 65 4.04 9.32 -8.84
CA MET A 65 5.46 9.51 -9.06
C MET A 65 6.26 8.42 -8.36
N VAL A 66 5.96 8.16 -7.09
CA VAL A 66 6.68 7.17 -6.29
C VAL A 66 6.54 5.77 -6.89
N LEU A 67 5.33 5.37 -7.30
CA LEU A 67 5.12 4.08 -7.96
C LEU A 67 5.87 3.98 -9.30
N ARG A 68 5.90 5.05 -10.10
CA ARG A 68 6.68 5.06 -11.37
C ARG A 68 8.17 4.88 -11.11
N LEU A 69 8.72 5.53 -10.10
CA LEU A 69 10.13 5.38 -9.72
C LEU A 69 10.42 3.97 -9.21
N MET A 70 9.56 3.40 -8.37
CA MET A 70 9.70 2.02 -7.89
C MET A 70 9.67 1.01 -9.05
N LEU A 71 8.76 1.19 -10.02
CA LEU A 71 8.68 0.32 -11.20
C LEU A 71 9.91 0.45 -12.09
N ALA A 72 10.41 1.67 -12.31
CA ALA A 72 11.63 1.90 -13.08
C ALA A 72 12.84 1.23 -12.42
N GLU A 73 12.95 1.31 -11.10
CA GLU A 73 14.01 0.66 -10.32
C GLU A 73 13.94 -0.87 -10.45
N LEU A 74 12.75 -1.47 -10.33
CA LEU A 74 12.57 -2.91 -10.53
C LEU A 74 13.00 -3.36 -11.93
N GLN A 75 12.66 -2.57 -12.96
CA GLN A 75 13.09 -2.83 -14.34
C GLN A 75 14.61 -2.75 -14.50
N GLN A 76 15.26 -1.75 -13.90
CA GLN A 76 16.72 -1.60 -13.92
C GLN A 76 17.44 -2.76 -13.23
N GLN A 77 16.86 -3.29 -12.15
CA GLN A 77 17.37 -4.48 -11.46
C GLN A 77 17.09 -5.78 -12.22
N GLY A 78 16.40 -5.74 -13.35
CA GLY A 78 16.00 -6.92 -14.11
C GLY A 78 14.97 -7.79 -13.38
N ILE A 79 14.32 -7.25 -12.34
CA ILE A 79 13.27 -7.94 -11.59
C ILE A 79 12.00 -7.89 -12.43
N GLN A 80 11.63 -9.04 -12.97
CA GLN A 80 10.36 -9.18 -13.67
C GLN A 80 9.24 -9.35 -12.65
N PRO A 81 8.09 -8.66 -12.82
CA PRO A 81 6.95 -8.89 -11.96
C PRO A 81 6.57 -10.38 -12.04
N ASN A 82 6.47 -11.04 -10.89
CA ASN A 82 5.94 -12.39 -10.87
C ASN A 82 4.44 -12.32 -11.15
N MET A 83 4.04 -12.52 -12.40
CA MET A 83 2.64 -12.75 -12.71
C MET A 83 2.27 -14.12 -12.13
N ARG A 84 1.93 -14.17 -10.84
CA ARG A 84 1.17 -15.28 -10.29
C ARG A 84 -0.18 -15.24 -10.98
N LYS A 85 -0.36 -16.14 -11.95
CA LYS A 85 -1.68 -16.55 -12.40
C LYS A 85 -2.44 -16.95 -11.14
N THR A 86 -3.63 -16.39 -10.98
CA THR A 86 -4.61 -16.90 -10.03
C THR A 86 -4.89 -18.38 -10.36
N ALA A 87 -5.52 -19.12 -9.44
CA ALA A 87 -5.86 -20.53 -9.67
C ALA A 87 -6.74 -20.76 -10.92
N ASP A 88 -7.44 -19.72 -11.39
CA ASP A 88 -8.26 -19.66 -12.61
C ASP A 88 -7.52 -19.11 -13.85
N GLY A 89 -6.23 -18.82 -13.75
CA GLY A 89 -5.38 -18.52 -14.91
C GLY A 89 -5.43 -17.07 -15.43
N SER A 90 -6.12 -16.16 -14.75
CA SER A 90 -6.16 -14.76 -15.15
C SER A 90 -4.88 -14.00 -14.75
N LEU A 91 -4.46 -13.08 -15.61
CA LEU A 91 -3.39 -12.13 -15.35
C LEU A 91 -3.96 -10.98 -14.51
N HIS A 92 -3.31 -10.60 -13.42
CA HIS A 92 -3.67 -9.38 -12.69
C HIS A 92 -3.26 -8.14 -13.52
N ASP A 93 -3.99 -7.86 -14.61
CA ASP A 93 -4.17 -6.49 -15.09
C ASP A 93 -5.52 -6.04 -14.53
N HIS A 94 -5.48 -5.26 -13.45
CA HIS A 94 -6.70 -4.71 -12.92
C HIS A 94 -7.27 -3.73 -13.94
N THR A 95 -8.29 -4.20 -14.65
CA THR A 95 -9.40 -3.46 -15.24
C THR A 95 -10.14 -2.55 -14.23
N LEU A 96 -9.50 -2.14 -13.13
CA LEU A 96 -9.95 -1.09 -12.21
C LEU A 96 -10.18 0.22 -12.97
N ARG A 97 -9.43 0.51 -14.04
CA ARG A 97 -9.65 1.70 -14.88
C ARG A 97 -10.95 1.67 -15.67
N ALA A 98 -11.46 0.50 -16.08
CA ALA A 98 -12.72 0.44 -16.83
C ALA A 98 -13.93 0.55 -15.88
N GLU A 99 -13.85 -0.07 -14.70
CA GLU A 99 -14.91 -0.02 -13.69
C GLU A 99 -14.99 1.35 -12.99
N LEU A 100 -13.85 2.01 -12.71
CA LEU A 100 -13.85 3.37 -12.15
C LEU A 100 -14.35 4.44 -13.11
N LYS A 101 -14.20 4.24 -14.43
CA LYS A 101 -14.72 5.16 -15.46
C LYS A 101 -16.23 4.99 -15.64
N ALA A 102 -16.74 3.76 -15.53
CA ALA A 102 -18.16 3.45 -15.58
C ALA A 102 -18.93 3.91 -14.33
N ALA A 103 -18.25 4.12 -13.20
CA ALA A 103 -18.86 4.61 -11.96
C ALA A 103 -18.89 6.14 -11.82
N HIS A 104 -18.31 6.88 -12.78
CA HIS A 104 -18.22 8.35 -12.79
C HIS A 104 -18.86 8.99 -14.03
N GLU A 105 -19.71 8.26 -14.75
CA GLU A 105 -20.66 8.78 -15.75
C GLU A 105 -22.10 8.60 -15.22
#